data_AF-A0A420E3J2-F1
#
_entry.id   AF-A0A420E3J2-F1
#
_cell.length_a   1.000
_cell.length_b   1.000
_cell.length_c   1.000
_cell.angle_alpha   90.00
_cell.angle_beta   90.00
_cell.angle_gamma   90.00
#
_symmetry.space_group_name_H-M   'P 1'
#
loop_
_entity.id
_entity.type
_entity.pdbx_description
1 polymer ?
#
loop_
_entity_poly.entity_id
_entity_poly.type
_entity_poly.pdbx_seq_one_letter_code
_entity_poly.pdbx_strand_id
1 'polypeptide(L)'
;MYKKAPEYINNVIKINAIFEKLTSTNIPNLKIDYTSEENYRPNQLVKDISLNYDEISFSIRLIASQIDGVCFIWEKTDIKPFTTLKMITNEKNDITVNKILNELKRISISLK
;
A
#
# COMPACT_ATOMS: atom_id res chain seq x y z
N MET A 1 -11.01 -4.12 28.40
CA MET A 1 -10.96 -4.02 26.93
C MET A 1 -10.47 -2.62 26.56
N TYR A 2 -9.26 -2.49 26.00
CA TYR A 2 -8.80 -1.20 25.48
C TYR A 2 -9.61 -0.86 24.22
N LYS A 3 -10.34 0.26 24.24
CA LYS A 3 -11.00 0.78 23.03
C LYS A 3 -9.92 1.32 22.10
N LYS A 4 -9.89 0.84 20.86
CA LYS A 4 -9.01 1.38 19.81
C LYS A 4 -9.44 2.83 19.51
N ALA A 5 -8.48 3.72 19.33
CA ALA A 5 -8.76 5.12 18.99
C ALA A 5 -9.53 5.22 17.65
N PRO A 6 -10.51 6.12 17.51
CA PRO A 6 -11.28 6.30 16.27
C PRO A 6 -10.40 6.47 15.02
N GLU A 7 -9.27 7.16 15.18
CA GLU A 7 -8.29 7.43 14.12
C GLU A 7 -7.65 6.14 13.60
N TYR A 8 -7.31 5.21 14.49
CA TYR A 8 -6.81 3.89 14.09
C TYR A 8 -7.85 3.14 13.26
N ILE A 9 -9.11 3.15 13.69
CA ILE A 9 -10.19 2.45 12.98
C ILE A 9 -10.36 3.04 11.57
N ASN A 10 -10.34 4.37 11.45
CA ASN A 10 -10.43 5.04 10.15
C ASN A 10 -9.25 4.70 9.23
N ASN A 11 -8.03 4.66 9.76
CA ASN A 11 -6.84 4.28 9.00
C ASN A 11 -6.90 2.81 8.56
N VAL A 12 -7.40 1.91 9.41
CA VAL A 12 -7.60 0.49 9.06
C VAL A 12 -8.63 0.35 7.92
N ILE A 13 -9.77 1.03 8.02
CA ILE A 13 -10.80 1.02 6.96
C ILE A 13 -10.20 1.52 5.65
N LYS A 14 -9.44 2.62 5.70
CA LYS A 14 -8.77 3.19 4.53
C LYS A 14 -7.78 2.20 3.91
N ILE A 15 -6.87 1.64 4.71
CA ILE A 15 -5.86 0.69 4.23
C ILE A 15 -6.48 -0.56 3.63
N ASN A 16 -7.53 -1.11 4.25
CA ASN A 16 -8.28 -2.25 3.72
C ASN A 16 -8.89 -1.94 2.36
N ALA A 17 -9.54 -0.77 2.21
CA ALA A 17 -10.15 -0.39 0.95
C ALA A 17 -9.12 -0.15 -0.17
N ILE A 18 -7.94 0.40 0.17
CA ILE A 18 -6.84 0.55 -0.81
C ILE A 18 -6.25 -0.80 -1.19
N PHE A 19 -6.00 -1.66 -0.21
CA PHE A 19 -5.52 -3.02 -0.43
C PHE A 19 -6.45 -3.79 -1.37
N GLU A 20 -7.75 -3.81 -1.04
CA GLU A 20 -8.76 -4.49 -1.85
C GLU A 20 -8.75 -3.96 -3.28
N LYS A 21 -8.76 -2.64 -3.49
CA LYS A 21 -8.72 -2.04 -4.83
C LYS A 21 -7.47 -2.43 -5.62
N LEU A 22 -6.29 -2.47 -4.99
CA LEU A 22 -5.06 -2.89 -5.66
C LEU A 22 -5.08 -4.37 -6.03
N THR A 23 -5.74 -5.22 -5.22
CA THR A 23 -5.70 -6.68 -5.41
C THR A 23 -6.87 -7.26 -6.21
N SER A 24 -8.02 -6.60 -6.24
CA SER A 24 -9.24 -7.09 -6.88
C SER A 24 -9.55 -6.41 -8.22
N THR A 25 -8.99 -5.22 -8.47
CA THR A 25 -9.22 -4.49 -9.71
C THR A 25 -8.27 -5.02 -10.79
N ASN A 26 -8.82 -5.30 -11.98
CA ASN A 26 -8.01 -5.60 -13.15
C ASN A 26 -7.33 -4.32 -13.65
N ILE A 27 -6.12 -4.06 -13.16
CA ILE A 27 -5.31 -2.89 -13.52
C ILE A 27 -4.33 -3.33 -14.62
N PRO A 28 -4.34 -2.67 -15.81
CA PRO A 28 -3.42 -3.01 -16.89
C PRO A 28 -1.96 -3.02 -16.42
N ASN A 29 -1.22 -4.02 -16.89
CA ASN A 29 0.20 -4.24 -16.60
C ASN A 29 0.55 -4.48 -15.13
N LEU A 30 -0.44 -4.59 -14.24
CA LEU A 30 -0.26 -4.94 -12.84
C LEU A 30 -0.69 -6.38 -12.61
N LYS A 31 0.24 -7.21 -12.13
CA LYS A 31 -0.02 -8.58 -11.71
C LYS A 31 0.35 -8.75 -10.24
N ILE A 32 -0.61 -9.17 -9.43
CA ILE A 32 -0.33 -9.51 -8.03
C ILE A 32 0.26 -10.92 -7.96
N ASP A 33 1.41 -11.06 -7.31
CA ASP A 33 2.07 -12.36 -7.10
C ASP A 33 1.71 -12.97 -5.75
N TYR A 34 1.72 -12.14 -4.70
CA TYR A 34 1.52 -12.59 -3.32
C TYR A 34 1.02 -11.44 -2.44
N THR A 35 0.21 -11.78 -1.44
CA THR A 35 -0.22 -10.84 -0.40
C THR A 35 -0.10 -11.46 0.99
N SER A 36 0.20 -10.63 2.00
CA SER A 36 0.14 -11.01 3.41
C SER A 36 -0.49 -9.92 4.26
N GLU A 37 -0.98 -10.32 5.43
CA GLU A 37 -1.49 -9.42 6.46
C GLU A 37 -0.86 -9.80 7.80
N GLU A 38 -0.29 -8.80 8.49
CA GLU A 38 0.37 -9.00 9.77
C GLU A 38 -0.10 -7.96 10.79
N ASN A 39 -0.40 -8.44 12.00
CA ASN A 39 -0.77 -7.60 13.15
C ASN A 39 0.43 -7.52 14.11
N TYR A 40 1.47 -6.77 13.72
CA TYR A 40 2.72 -6.65 14.49
C TYR A 40 2.51 -6.09 15.90
N ARG A 41 1.51 -5.21 16.10
CA ARG A 41 1.22 -4.56 17.38
C ARG A 41 -0.29 -4.40 17.56
N PRO A 42 -0.80 -4.23 18.80
CA PRO A 42 -2.24 -4.06 19.06
C PRO A 42 -2.91 -2.91 18.27
N ASN A 43 -2.08 -1.95 17.85
CA ASN A 43 -2.45 -0.70 17.21
C ASN A 43 -1.76 -0.50 15.84
N GLN A 44 -1.36 -1.60 15.19
CA GLN A 44 -0.75 -1.56 13.87
C GLN A 44 -1.21 -2.73 13.01
N LEU A 45 -1.82 -2.39 11.87
CA LEU A 45 -2.12 -3.34 10.80
C LEU A 45 -1.10 -3.13 9.68
N VAL A 46 -0.51 -4.20 9.19
CA VAL A 46 0.41 -4.19 8.05
C VAL A 46 -0.14 -5.12 6.97
N LYS A 47 -0.16 -4.65 5.72
CA LYS A 47 -0.47 -5.45 4.54
C LYS A 47 0.63 -5.33 3.51
N ASP A 48 1.19 -6.46 3.12
CA ASP A 48 2.21 -6.51 2.09
C ASP A 48 1.62 -7.07 0.78
N ILE A 49 2.06 -6.51 -0.33
CA ILE A 49 1.67 -6.89 -1.68
C ILE A 49 2.96 -7.02 -2.50
N SER A 50 3.29 -8.23 -2.94
CA SER A 50 4.27 -8.46 -4.00
C SER A 50 3.56 -8.46 -5.35
N LEU A 51 4.09 -7.71 -6.30
CA LEU A 51 3.48 -7.54 -7.62
C LEU A 51 4.51 -7.32 -8.71
N ASN A 52 4.11 -7.54 -9.95
CA ASN A 52 4.85 -7.10 -11.13
C ASN A 52 4.09 -5.94 -11.80
N TYR A 53 4.81 -4.88 -12.15
CA TYR A 53 4.30 -3.75 -12.93
C TYR A 53 5.22 -3.51 -14.13
N ASP A 54 4.69 -3.60 -15.35
CA ASP A 54 5.47 -3.50 -16.61
C ASP A 54 6.74 -4.38 -16.62
N GLU A 55 6.61 -5.63 -16.15
CA GLU A 55 7.67 -6.65 -16.04
C GLU A 55 8.72 -6.41 -14.93
N ILE A 56 8.56 -5.36 -14.12
CA ILE A 56 9.43 -5.08 -12.97
C ILE A 56 8.75 -5.54 -11.68
N SER A 57 9.50 -6.26 -10.84
CA SER A 57 9.00 -6.77 -9.56
C SER A 57 9.08 -5.73 -8.45
N PHE A 58 7.93 -5.41 -7.87
CA PHE A 58 7.77 -4.49 -6.76
C PHE A 58 7.25 -5.19 -5.51
N SER A 59 7.39 -4.49 -4.41
CA SER A 59 6.74 -4.80 -3.14
C SER A 59 6.17 -3.51 -2.57
N ILE A 60 4.91 -3.59 -2.17
CA ILE A 60 4.15 -2.51 -1.54
C ILE A 60 3.82 -2.93 -0.12
N ARG A 61 4.05 -2.04 0.84
CA ARG A 61 3.62 -2.21 2.23
C ARG A 61 2.69 -1.10 2.65
N LEU A 62 1.49 -1.49 3.05
CA LEU A 62 0.45 -0.62 3.57
C LEU A 62 0.41 -0.77 5.09
N ILE A 63 0.51 0.34 5.83
CA ILE A 63 0.47 0.32 7.30
C ILE A 63 -0.65 1.23 7.76
N ALA A 64 -1.54 0.72 8.62
CA ALA A 64 -2.43 1.54 9.45
C ALA A 64 -1.88 1.62 10.87
N SER A 65 -1.62 2.83 11.36
CA SER A 65 -1.27 3.14 12.73
C SER A 65 -2.36 4.01 13.39
N GLN A 66 -2.21 4.30 14.69
CA GLN A 66 -3.06 5.28 15.38
C GLN A 66 -2.88 6.70 14.87
N ILE A 67 -1.72 7.01 14.27
CA ILE A 67 -1.34 8.36 13.86
C ILE A 67 -1.66 8.57 12.39
N ASP A 68 -1.38 7.57 11.55
CA ASP A 68 -1.43 7.69 10.10
C ASP A 68 -1.63 6.36 9.38
N GLY A 69 -2.04 6.46 8.11
CA GLY A 69 -1.89 5.41 7.12
C GLY A 69 -0.73 5.75 6.18
N VAL A 70 0.13 4.79 5.88
CA VAL A 70 1.27 4.98 4.96
C VAL A 70 1.39 3.83 3.97
N CYS A 71 1.89 4.13 2.78
CA CYS A 71 2.24 3.17 1.74
C CYS A 71 3.73 3.33 1.41
N PHE A 72 4.48 2.24 1.50
CA PHE A 72 5.86 2.16 1.05
C PHE A 72 5.92 1.36 -0.24
N ILE A 73 6.77 1.79 -1.18
CA ILE A 73 6.99 1.11 -2.45
C ILE A 73 8.49 0.89 -2.61
N TRP A 74 8.90 -0.35 -2.86
CA TRP A 74 10.27 -0.73 -3.20
C TRP A 74 10.29 -1.72 -4.38
N GLU A 75 11.41 -1.77 -5.10
CA GLU A 75 11.71 -2.91 -5.96
C GLU A 75 12.06 -4.11 -5.08
N LYS A 76 11.61 -5.31 -5.44
CA LYS A 76 11.71 -6.50 -4.57
C LYS A 76 13.14 -6.84 -4.15
N THR A 77 14.14 -6.43 -4.93
CA THR A 77 15.57 -6.66 -4.71
C THR A 77 16.24 -5.58 -3.85
N ASP A 78 15.59 -4.43 -3.64
CA ASP A 78 16.15 -3.30 -2.90
C ASP A 78 15.80 -3.37 -1.41
N ILE A 79 16.71 -2.87 -0.59
CA ILE A 79 16.60 -2.82 0.88
C ILE A 79 15.86 -1.56 1.32
N LYS A 80 15.82 -0.51 0.48
CA LYS A 80 15.21 0.78 0.82
C LYS A 80 13.98 1.09 -0.07
N PRO A 81 12.95 1.75 0.49
CA PRO A 81 11.82 2.21 -0.30
C PRO A 81 12.22 3.34 -1.25
N PHE A 82 11.79 3.23 -2.51
CA PHE A 82 11.89 4.32 -3.48
C PHE A 82 11.01 5.50 -3.07
N THR A 83 9.86 5.23 -2.47
CA THR A 83 8.92 6.26 -2.05
C THR A 83 8.08 5.83 -0.85
N THR A 84 7.64 6.84 -0.10
CA THR A 84 6.67 6.72 0.99
C THR A 84 5.52 7.69 0.73
N LEU A 85 4.31 7.16 0.62
CA LEU A 85 3.09 7.92 0.40
C LEU A 85 2.27 7.95 1.70
N LYS A 86 2.05 9.14 2.25
CA LYS A 86 1.11 9.32 3.37
C LYS A 86 -0.32 9.26 2.84
N MET A 87 -1.13 8.37 3.39
CA MET A 87 -2.55 8.25 3.05
C MET A 87 -3.36 9.27 3.84
N ILE A 88 -4.11 10.08 3.10
CA ILE A 88 -5.03 11.04 3.69
C ILE A 88 -6.37 10.33 3.92
N THR A 89 -6.83 10.26 5.18
CA THR A 89 -8.03 9.51 5.57
C THR A 89 -9.28 9.92 4.78
N ASN A 90 -9.45 11.23 4.53
CA ASN A 90 -10.61 11.78 3.82
C ASN A 90 -10.44 11.84 2.29
N GLU A 91 -9.29 11.43 1.75
CA GLU A 91 -9.08 11.36 0.30
C GLU A 91 -9.89 10.19 -0.29
N LYS A 92 -10.41 10.34 -1.51
CA LYS A 92 -11.08 9.23 -2.20
C LYS A 92 -10.09 8.09 -2.47
N ASN A 93 -10.52 6.86 -2.31
CA ASN A 93 -9.67 5.68 -2.49
C ASN A 93 -9.04 5.61 -3.89
N ASP A 94 -9.77 5.98 -4.94
CA ASP A 94 -9.26 5.99 -6.32
C ASP A 94 -8.12 6.98 -6.53
N ILE A 95 -8.15 8.12 -5.83
CA ILE A 95 -7.06 9.10 -5.90
C ILE A 95 -5.79 8.49 -5.28
N THR A 96 -5.92 7.85 -4.12
CA THR A 96 -4.79 7.20 -3.44
C THR A 96 -4.24 6.04 -4.28
N VAL A 97 -5.09 5.20 -4.88
CA VAL A 97 -4.66 4.12 -5.78
C VAL A 97 -3.93 4.68 -6.99
N ASN A 98 -4.46 5.72 -7.64
CA ASN A 98 -3.81 6.35 -8.79
C ASN A 98 -2.44 6.94 -8.44
N LYS A 99 -2.27 7.50 -7.23
CA LYS A 99 -0.95 7.95 -6.76
C LYS A 99 0.05 6.79 -6.66
N ILE A 100 -0.38 5.65 -6.12
CA ILE A 100 0.46 4.44 -6.05
C ILE A 100 0.84 3.96 -7.46
N LEU A 101 -0.12 3.88 -8.38
CA LEU A 101 0.13 3.46 -9.77
C LEU A 101 1.06 4.42 -10.52
N ASN A 102 0.91 5.72 -10.30
CA ASN A 102 1.80 6.72 -10.89
C ASN A 102 3.24 6.58 -10.38
N GLU A 103 3.42 6.26 -9.09
CA GLU A 103 4.76 5.99 -8.55
C GLU A 103 5.35 4.70 -9.10
N LEU A 104 4.58 3.61 -9.20
CA LEU A 104 5.04 2.37 -9.85
C LEU A 104 5.48 2.64 -11.29
N LYS A 105 4.70 3.39 -12.06
CA LYS A 105 5.03 3.79 -13.44
C LYS A 105 6.28 4.68 -13.51
N ARG A 106 6.40 5.66 -12.61
CA ARG A 106 7.57 6.55 -12.56
C ARG A 106 8.85 5.75 -12.28
N ILE A 107 8.79 4.83 -11.32
CA ILE A 107 9.94 3.98 -10.97
C ILE A 107 10.23 2.98 -12.09
N SER A 108 9.21 2.36 -12.69
CA SER A 108 9.40 1.40 -13.79
C SER A 108 10.10 2.02 -15.01
N ILE A 109 9.79 3.29 -15.33
CA ILE A 109 10.49 4.05 -16.39
C ILE A 109 11.94 4.33 -16.00
N SER A 110 12.22 4.62 -14.73
CA SER A 110 13.58 4.95 -14.26
C SER A 110 14.52 3.75 -14.21
N LEU A 111 13.99 2.53 -14.18
CA LEU A 111 14.77 1.29 -14.08
C LEU A 111 14.98 0.60 -15.44
N LYS A 112 14.33 1.10 -16.52
CA LYS A 112 14.50 0.64 -17.91
C LYS A 112 15.60 1.45 -18.61
#